data_AF-A0A971KLH0-F1
#
_entry.id   AF-A0A971KLH0-F1
#
_cell.length_a   1.000
_cell.length_b   1.000
_cell.length_c   1.000
_cell.angle_alpha   90.00
_cell.angle_beta   90.00
_cell.angle_gamma   90.00
#
_symmetry.space_group_name_H-M   'P 1'
#
loop_
_entity.id
_entity.type
_entity.pdbx_description
1 polymer ?
#
loop_
_entity_poly.entity_id
_entity_poly.type
_entity_poly.pdbx_seq_one_letter_code
_entity_poly.pdbx_strand_id
1 'polypeptide(L)'
;MRIMNRLTKIFDSSKEIDIDDSSKIIIMSDVHRGDGNWSDSFARNQNIFFAALNYYYQKGYTYIELGDGDELWEVRDFKEIIREHSDVFWLMQKFYQDNRFYMIYGNHDIVKKDKKFVEENLYYYFSERNRRKVPLFKDIEVHEGLILNYRNNKNKIFLVHGHQVEFKNYDIWPITRFFVRYFWKPLELIGFNDITRTAKNYESRYKVEAKLTQWVQNYKHILIAGHNHRPYFPEVGYPPYFNDGSCVHPRCITGIEIIDGCIMLIKWSVKANEQGLLYVGKEILAGPRRLDLYFYQK
;
A
#
# COMPACT_ATOMS: atom_id res chain seq x y z
N MET A 1 -7.71 8.06 23.62
CA MET A 1 -6.36 8.53 24.03
C MET A 1 -5.22 7.63 23.52
N ARG A 2 -5.11 6.34 23.91
CA ARG A 2 -3.94 5.51 23.52
C ARG A 2 -3.68 5.37 22.01
N ILE A 3 -4.73 5.20 21.20
CA ILE A 3 -4.62 5.05 19.73
C ILE A 3 -4.21 6.38 19.07
N MET A 4 -4.83 7.49 19.46
CA MET A 4 -4.48 8.81 18.92
C MET A 4 -3.01 9.15 19.21
N ASN A 5 -2.57 8.92 20.46
CA ASN A 5 -1.18 9.12 20.84
C ASN A 5 -0.20 8.24 20.04
N ARG A 6 -0.62 7.04 19.60
CA ARG A 6 0.19 6.17 18.76
C ARG A 6 0.38 6.78 17.38
N LEU A 7 -0.69 7.18 16.71
CA LEU A 7 -0.61 7.81 15.38
C LEU A 7 0.25 9.08 15.43
N THR A 8 0.06 9.91 16.46
CA THR A 8 0.85 11.14 16.62
C THR A 8 2.34 10.83 16.84
N LYS A 9 2.68 9.82 17.64
CA LYS A 9 4.08 9.39 17.79
C LYS A 9 4.69 8.93 16.46
N ILE A 10 3.94 8.19 15.66
CA ILE A 10 4.39 7.75 14.34
C ILE A 10 4.59 8.96 13.43
N PHE A 11 3.63 9.89 13.42
CA PHE A 11 3.74 11.15 12.67
C PHE A 11 5.00 11.93 13.04
N ASP A 12 5.26 12.11 14.34
CA ASP A 12 6.39 12.90 14.85
C ASP A 12 7.75 12.23 14.57
N SER A 13 7.81 10.90 14.48
CA SER A 13 9.05 10.16 14.19
C SER A 13 9.20 9.72 12.73
N SER A 14 8.22 10.03 11.88
CA SER A 14 8.23 9.61 10.47
C SER A 14 9.26 10.39 9.67
N LYS A 15 9.89 9.72 8.71
CA LYS A 15 10.79 10.36 7.75
C LYS A 15 10.01 11.33 6.87
N GLU A 16 10.55 12.53 6.69
CA GLU A 16 9.98 13.54 5.81
C GLU A 16 10.63 13.49 4.42
N ILE A 17 9.80 13.62 3.39
CA ILE A 17 10.19 13.67 1.98
C ILE A 17 9.61 14.98 1.43
N ASP A 18 10.48 15.87 0.97
CA ASP A 18 10.05 17.13 0.37
C ASP A 18 9.45 16.90 -1.01
N ILE A 19 8.27 17.49 -1.24
CA ILE A 19 7.54 17.42 -2.51
C ILE A 19 7.01 18.80 -2.89
N ASP A 20 6.77 19.02 -4.17
CA ASP A 20 6.24 20.26 -4.73
C ASP A 20 5.32 19.99 -5.93
N ASP A 21 5.00 21.02 -6.72
CA ASP A 21 4.12 20.86 -7.88
C ASP A 21 4.73 20.00 -8.99
N SER A 22 6.06 19.93 -9.07
CA SER A 22 6.75 19.16 -10.08
C SER A 22 6.83 17.67 -9.73
N SER A 23 6.55 17.34 -8.46
CA SER A 23 6.62 15.98 -7.93
C SER A 23 5.53 15.09 -8.52
N LYS A 24 5.90 13.87 -8.89
CA LYS A 24 5.02 12.84 -9.43
C LYS A 24 5.06 11.63 -8.53
N ILE A 25 3.96 11.28 -7.90
CA ILE A 25 3.91 10.20 -6.90
C ILE A 25 2.72 9.29 -7.18
N ILE A 26 2.95 7.99 -7.12
CA ILE A 26 1.89 6.99 -7.08
C ILE A 26 2.00 6.24 -5.75
N ILE A 27 0.88 6.18 -5.04
CA ILE A 27 0.72 5.50 -3.76
C ILE A 27 -0.23 4.33 -3.99
N MET A 28 0.23 3.12 -3.67
CA MET A 28 -0.59 1.90 -3.71
C MET A 28 -0.27 1.02 -2.49
N SER A 29 -1.31 0.47 -1.87
CA SER A 29 -1.24 -0.48 -0.77
C SER A 29 -1.88 -1.82 -1.14
N ASP A 30 -1.85 -2.74 -0.19
CA ASP A 30 -2.70 -3.94 -0.20
C ASP A 30 -2.54 -4.70 -1.51
N VAL A 31 -1.27 -4.93 -1.84
CA VAL A 31 -0.88 -5.73 -2.99
C VAL A 31 -1.01 -7.20 -2.66
N HIS A 32 -0.66 -7.60 -1.43
CA HIS A 32 -0.80 -8.98 -0.92
C HIS A 32 -0.20 -10.02 -1.87
N ARG A 33 1.01 -9.74 -2.40
CA ARG A 33 1.78 -10.70 -3.22
C ARG A 33 1.97 -12.00 -2.44
N GLY A 34 1.49 -13.11 -3.00
CA GLY A 34 1.50 -14.41 -2.35
C GLY A 34 2.50 -15.36 -2.98
N ASP A 35 2.16 -16.65 -2.95
CA ASP A 35 2.96 -17.76 -3.49
C ASP A 35 2.40 -18.29 -4.83
N GLY A 36 1.51 -17.54 -5.49
CA GLY A 36 0.95 -17.87 -6.81
C GLY A 36 -0.11 -18.98 -6.80
N ASN A 37 -0.43 -19.53 -5.63
CA ASN A 37 -1.43 -20.58 -5.51
C ASN A 37 -2.87 -20.02 -5.67
N TRP A 38 -3.89 -20.87 -5.55
CA TRP A 38 -5.29 -20.46 -5.70
C TRP A 38 -5.81 -19.45 -4.67
N SER A 39 -5.21 -19.38 -3.48
CA SER A 39 -5.50 -18.39 -2.44
C SER A 39 -4.71 -17.09 -2.61
N ASP A 40 -3.79 -17.02 -3.57
CA ASP A 40 -3.09 -15.78 -3.90
C ASP A 40 -4.05 -14.79 -4.58
N SER A 41 -4.49 -13.81 -3.80
CA SER A 41 -5.41 -12.77 -4.26
C SER A 41 -4.78 -11.79 -5.27
N PHE A 42 -3.45 -11.61 -5.22
CA PHE A 42 -2.71 -10.73 -6.11
C PHE A 42 -2.52 -11.33 -7.50
N ALA A 43 -2.32 -12.65 -7.60
CA ALA A 43 -2.00 -13.33 -8.85
C ALA A 43 -2.94 -12.96 -10.01
N ARG A 44 -4.24 -12.75 -9.71
CA ARG A 44 -5.26 -12.34 -10.71
C ARG A 44 -5.08 -10.92 -11.25
N ASN A 45 -4.48 -10.04 -10.47
CA ASN A 45 -4.25 -8.64 -10.80
C ASN A 45 -2.79 -8.32 -11.13
N GLN A 46 -1.87 -9.30 -11.05
CA GLN A 46 -0.44 -9.09 -11.31
C GLN A 46 -0.16 -8.35 -12.61
N ASN A 47 -0.82 -8.75 -13.72
CA ASN A 47 -0.62 -8.11 -15.02
C ASN A 47 -1.13 -6.65 -15.04
N ILE A 48 -2.22 -6.36 -14.32
CA ILE A 48 -2.76 -5.00 -14.19
C ILE A 48 -1.77 -4.14 -13.39
N PHE A 49 -1.30 -4.67 -12.26
CA PHE A 49 -0.31 -4.02 -11.40
C PHE A 49 1.01 -3.76 -12.13
N PHE A 50 1.56 -4.76 -12.82
CA PHE A 50 2.78 -4.62 -13.59
C PHE A 50 2.65 -3.55 -14.68
N ALA A 51 1.56 -3.57 -15.45
CA ALA A 51 1.33 -2.57 -16.50
C ALA A 51 1.19 -1.15 -15.93
N ALA A 52 0.46 -0.98 -14.82
CA ALA A 52 0.31 0.29 -14.13
C ALA A 52 1.65 0.79 -13.59
N LEU A 53 2.37 -0.05 -12.84
CA LEU A 53 3.65 0.32 -12.24
C LEU A 53 4.70 0.65 -13.33
N ASN A 54 4.68 -0.06 -14.46
CA ASN A 54 5.58 0.22 -15.57
C ASN A 54 5.23 1.58 -16.22
N TYR A 55 3.94 1.89 -16.39
CA TYR A 55 3.52 3.23 -16.82
C TYR A 55 4.08 4.33 -15.91
N TYR A 56 3.96 4.16 -14.59
CA TYR A 56 4.47 5.14 -13.62
C TYR A 56 5.99 5.24 -13.66
N TYR A 57 6.69 4.12 -13.82
CA TYR A 57 8.14 4.08 -13.96
C TYR A 57 8.59 4.93 -15.16
N GLN A 58 8.00 4.66 -16.34
CA GLN A 58 8.34 5.34 -17.61
C GLN A 58 8.00 6.83 -17.59
N LYS A 59 7.01 7.24 -16.78
CA LYS A 59 6.62 8.65 -16.64
C LYS A 59 7.38 9.40 -15.53
N GLY A 60 8.35 8.74 -14.88
CA GLY A 60 9.23 9.36 -13.88
C GLY A 60 8.57 9.58 -12.52
N TYR A 61 7.58 8.76 -12.14
CA TYR A 61 6.94 8.85 -10.84
C TYR A 61 7.83 8.24 -9.73
N THR A 62 7.67 8.72 -8.51
CA THR A 62 8.05 8.01 -7.29
C THR A 62 6.95 7.04 -6.91
N TYR A 63 7.31 5.79 -6.61
CA TYR A 63 6.40 4.78 -6.10
C TYR A 63 6.52 4.68 -4.58
N ILE A 64 5.38 4.82 -3.89
CA ILE A 64 5.26 4.56 -2.46
C ILE A 64 4.35 3.35 -2.27
N GLU A 65 4.91 2.26 -1.76
CA GLU A 65 4.14 1.08 -1.35
C GLU A 65 3.64 1.28 0.08
N LEU A 66 2.35 1.52 0.25
CA LEU A 66 1.71 1.96 1.49
C LEU A 66 1.27 0.77 2.37
N GLY A 67 2.15 -0.22 2.56
CA GLY A 67 1.89 -1.38 3.41
C GLY A 67 1.09 -2.51 2.75
N ASP A 68 1.19 -3.69 3.37
CA ASP A 68 0.60 -4.95 2.89
C ASP A 68 0.97 -5.24 1.44
N GLY A 69 2.26 -5.05 1.13
CA GLY A 69 2.79 -5.40 -0.18
C GLY A 69 2.84 -6.92 -0.38
N ASP A 70 3.14 -7.65 0.69
CA ASP A 70 3.42 -9.09 0.63
C ASP A 70 2.65 -9.87 1.70
N GLU A 71 2.09 -11.02 1.33
CA GLU A 71 1.20 -11.83 2.15
C GLU A 71 1.99 -12.75 3.11
N LEU A 72 2.78 -12.13 3.98
CA LEU A 72 3.66 -12.78 4.95
C LEU A 72 2.94 -13.30 6.19
N TRP A 73 1.61 -13.16 6.28
CA TRP A 73 0.84 -13.87 7.29
C TRP A 73 0.51 -15.28 6.82
N GLU A 74 0.18 -15.46 5.56
CA GLU A 74 -0.10 -16.78 4.98
C GLU A 74 1.15 -17.49 4.47
N VAL A 75 2.08 -16.77 3.83
CA VAL A 75 3.31 -17.32 3.24
C VAL A 75 4.45 -17.26 4.25
N ARG A 76 5.21 -18.35 4.38
CA ARG A 76 6.32 -18.45 5.35
C ARG A 76 7.64 -17.94 4.81
N ASP A 77 7.97 -18.32 3.58
CA ASP A 77 9.23 -17.97 2.94
C ASP A 77 9.00 -16.85 1.94
N PHE A 78 9.57 -15.69 2.23
CA PHE A 78 9.49 -14.52 1.37
C PHE A 78 10.10 -14.76 -0.02
N LYS A 79 11.04 -15.70 -0.14
CA LYS A 79 11.70 -16.03 -1.41
C LYS A 79 10.75 -16.69 -2.41
N GLU A 80 9.72 -17.38 -1.94
CA GLU A 80 8.65 -17.90 -2.80
C GLU A 80 7.91 -16.74 -3.47
N ILE A 81 7.56 -15.70 -2.69
CA ILE A 81 6.87 -14.50 -3.19
C ILE A 81 7.74 -13.77 -4.24
N ILE A 82 9.03 -13.60 -3.94
CA ILE A 82 9.97 -12.98 -4.90
C ILE A 82 10.06 -13.80 -6.19
N ARG A 83 10.13 -15.13 -6.10
CA ARG A 83 10.25 -16.00 -7.27
C ARG A 83 9.00 -15.95 -8.12
N GLU A 84 7.83 -16.06 -7.50
CA GLU A 84 6.54 -16.05 -8.18
C GLU A 84 6.28 -14.72 -8.89
N HIS A 85 6.50 -13.61 -8.19
CA HIS A 85 6.22 -12.27 -8.72
C HIS A 85 7.49 -11.52 -9.17
N SER A 86 8.48 -12.24 -9.68
CA SER A 86 9.82 -11.71 -9.98
C SER A 86 9.83 -10.48 -10.89
N ASP A 87 8.96 -10.44 -11.91
CA ASP A 87 8.83 -9.29 -12.81
C ASP A 87 8.44 -8.00 -12.08
N VAL A 88 7.56 -8.11 -11.08
CA VAL A 88 7.13 -6.97 -10.26
C VAL A 88 8.28 -6.49 -9.38
N PHE A 89 8.98 -7.41 -8.71
CA PHE A 89 10.16 -7.06 -7.90
C PHE A 89 11.29 -6.45 -8.72
N TRP A 90 11.53 -6.92 -9.94
CA TRP A 90 12.51 -6.31 -10.85
C TRP A 90 12.11 -4.89 -11.25
N LEU A 91 10.83 -4.65 -11.47
CA LEU A 91 10.34 -3.31 -11.76
C LEU A 91 10.45 -2.38 -10.54
N MET A 92 10.06 -2.84 -9.35
CA MET A 92 10.27 -2.11 -8.09
C MET A 92 11.74 -1.82 -7.85
N GLN A 93 12.63 -2.77 -8.16
CA GLN A 93 14.08 -2.58 -8.06
C GLN A 93 14.55 -1.41 -8.92
N LYS A 94 13.98 -1.21 -10.12
CA LYS A 94 14.32 -0.05 -10.95
C LYS A 94 13.94 1.26 -10.28
N PHE A 95 12.75 1.36 -9.67
CA PHE A 95 12.39 2.54 -8.88
C PHE A 95 13.38 2.77 -7.73
N TYR A 96 13.77 1.70 -7.04
CA TYR A 96 14.72 1.77 -5.93
C TYR A 96 16.10 2.29 -6.36
N GLN A 97 16.64 1.73 -7.45
CA GLN A 97 17.93 2.16 -8.02
C GLN A 97 17.92 3.62 -8.47
N ASP A 98 16.76 4.12 -8.90
CA ASP A 98 16.57 5.51 -9.30
C ASP A 98 16.22 6.45 -8.11
N ASN A 99 16.29 5.97 -6.86
CA ASN A 99 15.88 6.69 -5.65
C ASN A 99 14.41 7.17 -5.66
N ARG A 100 13.54 6.41 -6.31
CA ARG A 100 12.11 6.69 -6.51
C ARG A 100 11.21 5.63 -5.88
N PHE A 101 11.68 4.92 -4.85
CA PHE A 101 10.90 3.90 -4.15
C PHE A 101 10.95 4.09 -2.64
N TYR A 102 9.78 4.08 -2.01
CA TYR A 102 9.64 4.03 -0.56
C TYR A 102 8.68 2.91 -0.17
N MET A 103 9.00 2.20 0.91
CA MET A 103 8.21 1.09 1.42
C MET A 103 7.75 1.37 2.84
N ILE A 104 6.44 1.27 3.06
CA ILE A 104 5.81 1.24 4.37
C ILE A 104 5.37 -0.20 4.63
N TYR A 105 5.48 -0.69 5.87
CA TYR A 105 4.92 -1.99 6.24
C TYR A 105 3.46 -1.86 6.70
N GLY A 106 2.65 -2.87 6.36
CA GLY A 106 1.30 -3.06 6.86
C GLY A 106 1.26 -4.15 7.93
N ASN A 107 0.08 -4.70 8.22
CA ASN A 107 -0.03 -5.78 9.20
C ASN A 107 0.42 -7.12 8.62
N HIS A 108 0.11 -7.44 7.36
CA HIS A 108 0.45 -8.73 6.73
C HIS A 108 1.96 -8.91 6.57
N ASP A 109 2.68 -7.83 6.36
CA ASP A 109 4.14 -7.79 6.25
C ASP A 109 4.82 -7.04 7.41
N ILE A 110 4.17 -6.93 8.57
CA ILE A 110 4.68 -6.24 9.78
C ILE A 110 6.05 -6.73 10.25
N VAL A 111 6.46 -7.94 9.84
CA VAL A 111 7.81 -8.47 10.07
C VAL A 111 8.91 -7.62 9.42
N LYS A 112 8.59 -6.85 8.36
CA LYS A 112 9.50 -5.90 7.71
C LYS A 112 9.92 -4.74 8.63
N LYS A 113 9.28 -4.55 9.78
CA LYS A 113 9.78 -3.61 10.80
C LYS A 113 11.11 -4.04 11.42
N ASP A 114 11.44 -5.33 11.34
CA ASP A 114 12.67 -5.89 11.88
C ASP A 114 13.81 -5.78 10.86
N LYS A 115 14.89 -5.07 11.22
CA LYS A 115 16.02 -4.83 10.32
C LYS A 115 16.68 -6.12 9.85
N LYS A 116 16.80 -7.11 10.73
CA LYS A 116 17.40 -8.40 10.37
C LYS A 116 16.56 -9.14 9.33
N PHE A 117 15.24 -9.14 9.48
CA PHE A 117 14.34 -9.67 8.45
C PHE A 117 14.55 -8.96 7.10
N VAL A 118 14.62 -7.63 7.09
CA VAL A 118 14.85 -6.82 5.89
C VAL A 118 16.21 -7.17 5.24
N GLU A 119 17.29 -7.22 6.01
CA GLU A 119 18.62 -7.59 5.52
C GLU A 119 18.65 -8.99 4.90
N GLU A 120 18.01 -9.97 5.56
CA GLU A 120 18.00 -11.36 5.11
C GLU A 120 17.14 -11.60 3.86
N ASN A 121 16.08 -10.81 3.67
CA ASN A 121 15.03 -11.10 2.69
C ASN A 121 14.86 -10.05 1.58
N LEU A 122 15.19 -8.77 1.83
CA LEU A 122 14.98 -7.68 0.88
C LEU A 122 16.26 -7.14 0.25
N TYR A 123 17.45 -7.41 0.80
CA TYR A 123 18.69 -6.86 0.25
C TYR A 123 19.16 -7.58 -1.01
N TYR A 124 18.94 -8.90 -1.09
CA TYR A 124 19.41 -9.73 -2.19
C TYR A 124 18.38 -10.81 -2.52
N TYR A 125 18.29 -11.15 -3.80
CA TYR A 125 17.58 -12.36 -4.24
C TYR A 125 18.54 -13.29 -4.97
N PHE A 126 18.20 -14.58 -5.03
CA PHE A 126 18.97 -15.55 -5.81
C PHE A 126 18.49 -15.55 -7.25
N SER A 127 19.36 -15.12 -8.18
CA SER A 127 19.08 -15.19 -9.62
C SER A 127 19.42 -16.59 -10.11
N GLU A 128 18.41 -17.39 -10.46
CA GLU A 128 18.61 -18.75 -10.99
C GLU A 128 19.40 -18.73 -12.31
N ARG A 129 19.08 -17.77 -13.19
CA ARG A 129 19.78 -17.56 -14.47
C ARG A 129 21.28 -17.36 -14.31
N ASN A 130 21.68 -16.54 -13.32
CA ASN A 130 23.08 -16.21 -13.09
C ASN A 130 23.73 -17.07 -12.00
N ARG A 131 22.96 -17.98 -11.37
CA ARG A 131 23.34 -18.82 -10.22
C ARG A 131 24.06 -18.06 -9.11
N ARG A 132 23.62 -16.83 -8.82
CA ARG A 132 24.25 -15.96 -7.81
C ARG A 132 23.23 -15.08 -7.10
N LYS A 133 23.59 -14.65 -5.89
CA LYS A 133 22.88 -13.57 -5.20
C LYS A 133 23.14 -12.26 -5.94
N VAL A 134 22.06 -11.53 -6.24
CA VAL A 134 22.12 -10.20 -6.83
C VAL A 134 21.38 -9.24 -5.90
N PRO A 135 21.81 -7.97 -5.80
CA PRO A 135 21.09 -6.98 -5.01
C PRO A 135 19.62 -6.92 -5.44
N LEU A 136 18.71 -6.74 -4.49
CA LEU A 136 17.30 -6.41 -4.71
C LEU A 136 17.08 -4.96 -4.29
N PHE A 137 16.92 -4.73 -2.98
CA PHE A 137 16.80 -3.43 -2.34
C PHE A 137 17.87 -3.28 -1.25
N LYS A 138 19.15 -3.43 -1.63
CA LYS A 138 20.27 -3.39 -0.67
C LYS A 138 20.28 -2.07 0.10
N ASP A 139 20.26 -2.14 1.42
CA ASP A 139 20.23 -0.99 2.34
C ASP A 139 18.88 -0.24 2.39
N ILE A 140 17.79 -0.86 1.93
CA ILE A 140 16.45 -0.27 2.03
C ILE A 140 16.02 -0.08 3.49
N GLU A 141 15.41 1.07 3.75
CA GLU A 141 14.71 1.37 4.99
C GLU A 141 13.20 1.14 4.77
N VAL A 142 12.58 0.33 5.63
CA VAL A 142 11.13 0.12 5.62
C VAL A 142 10.52 0.90 6.77
N HIS A 143 9.49 1.69 6.48
CA HIS A 143 8.94 2.67 7.40
C HIS A 143 7.61 2.22 8.00
N GLU A 144 7.28 2.72 9.19
CA GLU A 144 5.94 2.59 9.77
C GLU A 144 4.97 3.64 9.22
N GLY A 145 5.51 4.81 8.91
CA GLY A 145 4.82 5.95 8.32
C GLY A 145 5.82 6.88 7.62
N LEU A 146 5.30 7.72 6.73
CA LEU A 146 6.06 8.74 6.00
C LEU A 146 5.32 10.07 6.02
N ILE A 147 6.06 11.16 5.93
CA ILE A 147 5.51 12.50 5.73
C ILE A 147 5.93 12.99 4.36
N LEU A 148 4.97 13.38 3.53
CA LEU A 148 5.25 14.21 2.37
C LEU A 148 5.11 15.68 2.77
N ASN A 149 6.20 16.41 2.71
CA ASN A 149 6.28 17.81 3.06
C ASN A 149 6.08 18.69 1.83
N TYR A 150 4.89 19.25 1.66
CA TYR A 150 4.49 19.90 0.42
C TYR A 150 4.83 21.40 0.39
N ARG A 151 5.83 21.77 -0.40
CA ARG A 151 6.43 23.11 -0.59
C ARG A 151 7.04 23.75 0.66
N ASN A 152 6.50 23.49 1.84
CA ASN A 152 6.98 24.04 3.12
C ASN A 152 6.58 23.14 4.30
N ASN A 153 7.33 23.26 5.40
CA ASN A 153 7.22 22.44 6.62
C ASN A 153 5.85 22.48 7.34
N LYS A 154 4.88 23.27 6.88
CA LYS A 154 3.54 23.36 7.48
C LYS A 154 2.51 22.47 6.78
N ASN A 155 2.72 22.17 5.50
CA ASN A 155 1.76 21.44 4.68
C ASN A 155 2.17 19.96 4.59
N LYS A 156 1.79 19.19 5.61
CA LYS A 156 2.17 17.78 5.74
C LYS A 156 1.06 16.84 5.28
N ILE A 157 1.45 15.84 4.48
CA ILE A 157 0.62 14.70 4.11
C ILE A 157 1.19 13.48 4.85
N PHE A 158 0.41 12.92 5.77
CA PHE A 158 0.80 11.76 6.55
C PHE A 158 0.39 10.47 5.84
N LEU A 159 1.36 9.59 5.62
CA LEU A 159 1.18 8.29 5.00
C LEU A 159 1.33 7.20 6.07
N VAL A 160 0.30 6.38 6.26
CA VAL A 160 0.33 5.20 7.12
C VAL A 160 -0.54 4.11 6.52
N HIS A 161 -0.20 2.84 6.74
CA HIS A 161 -1.02 1.75 6.19
C HIS A 161 -2.47 1.78 6.72
N GLY A 162 -2.68 1.96 8.03
CA GLY A 162 -4.00 2.05 8.66
C GLY A 162 -4.19 1.04 9.80
N HIS A 163 -3.53 -0.11 9.75
CA HIS A 163 -3.56 -1.14 10.80
C HIS A 163 -3.17 -0.62 12.19
N GLN A 164 -2.43 0.51 12.26
CA GLN A 164 -1.96 1.14 13.49
C GLN A 164 -3.10 1.51 14.47
N VAL A 165 -4.34 1.69 13.98
CA VAL A 165 -5.51 1.97 14.82
C VAL A 165 -6.29 0.73 15.26
N GLU A 166 -5.82 -0.46 14.92
CA GLU A 166 -6.44 -1.74 15.27
C GLU A 166 -5.62 -2.56 16.28
N PHE A 167 -6.23 -2.88 17.41
CA PHE A 167 -5.56 -3.66 18.46
C PHE A 167 -5.11 -5.05 17.98
N LYS A 168 -5.98 -5.76 17.24
CA LYS A 168 -5.68 -7.12 16.77
C LYS A 168 -4.53 -7.19 15.77
N ASN A 169 -4.47 -6.21 14.88
CA ASN A 169 -3.52 -6.17 13.78
C ASN A 169 -2.22 -5.42 14.15
N TYR A 170 -2.22 -4.70 15.28
CA TYR A 170 -1.05 -4.00 15.79
C TYR A 170 -0.45 -4.61 17.06
N ASP A 171 -1.24 -4.80 18.12
CA ASP A 171 -0.73 -5.17 19.44
C ASP A 171 -0.56 -6.68 19.60
N ILE A 172 -1.48 -7.48 19.04
CA ILE A 172 -1.49 -8.95 19.16
C ILE A 172 -1.33 -9.66 17.80
N TRP A 173 -0.72 -8.98 16.83
CA TRP A 173 -0.51 -9.49 15.48
C TRP A 173 0.15 -10.89 15.40
N PRO A 174 1.03 -11.35 16.32
CA PRO A 174 1.59 -12.70 16.22
C PRO A 174 0.52 -13.78 16.41
N ILE A 175 -0.48 -13.52 17.26
CA ILE A 175 -1.61 -14.41 17.51
C ILE A 175 -2.55 -14.38 16.31
N THR A 176 -2.86 -13.19 15.79
CA THR A 176 -3.69 -13.04 14.59
C THR A 176 -3.07 -13.78 13.40
N ARG A 177 -1.77 -13.58 13.15
CA ARG A 177 -1.01 -14.31 12.12
C ARG A 177 -1.06 -15.82 12.31
N PHE A 178 -0.95 -16.31 13.55
CA PHE A 178 -1.04 -17.74 13.83
C PHE A 178 -2.40 -18.31 13.37
N PHE A 179 -3.50 -17.64 13.69
CA PHE A 179 -4.82 -18.08 13.23
C PHE A 179 -4.96 -18.02 11.71
N VAL A 180 -4.53 -16.93 11.06
CA VAL A 180 -4.55 -16.80 9.60
C VAL A 180 -3.77 -17.94 8.94
N ARG A 181 -2.55 -18.19 9.40
CA ARG A 181 -1.65 -19.18 8.79
C ARG A 181 -2.09 -20.63 8.99
N TYR A 182 -2.51 -20.98 10.20
CA TYR A 182 -2.67 -22.38 10.59
C TYR A 182 -4.13 -22.85 10.61
N PHE A 183 -5.09 -21.93 10.58
CA PHE A 183 -6.51 -22.27 10.60
C PHE A 183 -7.19 -21.76 9.33
N TRP A 184 -7.10 -20.47 9.02
CA TRP A 184 -7.86 -19.89 7.91
C TRP A 184 -7.33 -20.27 6.53
N LYS A 185 -6.01 -20.12 6.27
CA LYS A 185 -5.42 -20.51 4.97
C LYS A 185 -5.72 -21.97 4.59
N PRO A 186 -5.53 -22.97 5.49
CA PRO A 186 -5.90 -24.35 5.17
C PRO A 186 -7.39 -24.55 4.85
N LEU A 187 -8.29 -23.84 5.54
CA LEU A 187 -9.73 -23.91 5.28
C LEU A 187 -10.12 -23.29 3.93
N GLU A 188 -9.48 -22.18 3.56
CA GLU A 188 -9.70 -21.53 2.26
C GLU A 188 -9.27 -22.43 1.10
N LEU A 189 -8.12 -23.11 1.23
CA LEU A 189 -7.60 -24.03 0.21
C LEU A 189 -8.52 -25.24 -0.04
N ILE A 190 -9.33 -25.65 0.94
CA ILE A 190 -10.32 -26.74 0.78
C ILE A 190 -11.73 -26.23 0.43
N GLY A 191 -11.87 -24.94 0.09
CA GLY A 191 -13.10 -24.36 -0.44
C GLY A 191 -14.07 -23.80 0.60
N PHE A 192 -13.68 -23.68 1.87
CA PHE A 192 -14.47 -22.92 2.83
C PHE A 192 -14.22 -21.43 2.63
N ASN A 193 -15.17 -20.76 1.98
CA ASN A 193 -15.22 -19.31 2.02
C ASN A 193 -15.69 -18.87 3.41
N ASP A 194 -14.90 -18.03 4.08
CA ASP A 194 -15.26 -17.53 5.41
C ASP A 194 -16.55 -16.69 5.37
N ILE A 195 -17.67 -17.33 5.73
CA ILE A 195 -19.03 -16.74 5.72
C ILE A 195 -19.18 -15.70 6.86
N THR A 196 -18.30 -15.73 7.87
CA THR A 196 -18.33 -14.78 9.00
C THR A 196 -17.67 -13.43 8.69
N ARG A 197 -17.00 -13.36 7.53
CA ARG A 197 -16.13 -12.27 7.07
C ARG A 197 -16.91 -11.07 6.55
N THR A 198 -18.09 -11.22 5.95
CA THR A 198 -18.73 -10.12 5.21
C THR A 198 -19.30 -9.03 6.12
N ALA A 199 -20.20 -9.33 7.06
CA ALA A 199 -20.85 -8.30 7.89
C ALA A 199 -19.94 -7.74 9.00
N LYS A 200 -19.18 -8.61 9.69
CA LYS A 200 -18.24 -8.18 10.75
C LYS A 200 -17.08 -7.34 10.22
N ASN A 201 -16.65 -7.55 8.98
CA ASN A 201 -15.58 -6.73 8.39
C ASN A 201 -16.06 -5.33 7.98
N TYR A 202 -17.33 -5.13 7.64
CA TYR A 202 -17.82 -3.78 7.36
C TYR A 202 -17.73 -2.91 8.61
N GLU A 203 -18.20 -3.40 9.76
CA GLU A 203 -18.12 -2.65 11.02
C GLU A 203 -16.68 -2.37 11.45
N SER A 204 -15.76 -3.33 11.31
CA SER A 204 -14.36 -3.11 11.66
C SER A 204 -13.72 -2.06 10.75
N ARG A 205 -13.96 -2.13 9.44
CA ARG A 205 -13.49 -1.14 8.46
C ARG A 205 -14.00 0.26 8.79
N TYR A 206 -15.28 0.42 9.10
CA TYR A 206 -15.83 1.70 9.53
C TYR A 206 -15.21 2.21 10.84
N LYS A 207 -14.90 1.32 11.80
CA LYS A 207 -14.21 1.71 13.05
C LYS A 207 -12.77 2.19 12.80
N VAL A 208 -12.06 1.60 11.85
CA VAL A 208 -10.72 2.05 11.43
C VAL A 208 -10.82 3.43 10.79
N GLU A 209 -11.68 3.58 9.80
CA GLU A 209 -11.93 4.84 9.09
C GLU A 209 -12.32 5.95 10.06
N ALA A 210 -13.26 5.71 10.98
CA ALA A 210 -13.68 6.69 11.98
C ALA A 210 -12.52 7.16 12.87
N LYS A 211 -11.61 6.27 13.28
CA LYS A 211 -10.45 6.64 14.10
C LYS A 211 -9.42 7.45 13.31
N LEU A 212 -9.15 7.09 12.06
CA LEU A 212 -8.22 7.83 11.19
C LEU A 212 -8.78 9.23 10.87
N THR A 213 -10.07 9.32 10.53
CA THR A 213 -10.78 10.59 10.34
C THR A 213 -10.78 11.43 11.62
N GLN A 214 -10.98 10.83 12.80
CA GLN A 214 -10.88 11.54 14.08
C GLN A 214 -9.49 12.14 14.29
N TRP A 215 -8.42 11.42 13.94
CA TRP A 215 -7.06 11.95 14.02
C TRP A 215 -6.89 13.15 13.08
N VAL A 216 -7.33 13.04 11.83
CA VAL A 216 -7.30 14.15 10.85
C VAL A 216 -8.06 15.38 11.36
N GLN A 217 -9.24 15.19 11.96
CA GLN A 217 -10.03 16.28 12.53
C GLN A 217 -9.31 17.02 13.67
N ASN A 218 -8.53 16.30 14.47
CA ASN A 218 -7.79 16.84 15.62
C ASN A 218 -6.48 17.53 15.22
N TYR A 219 -5.74 16.96 14.26
CA TYR A 219 -4.39 17.40 13.92
C TYR A 219 -4.30 18.20 12.61
N LYS A 220 -5.38 18.24 11.81
CA LYS A 220 -5.52 19.07 10.60
C LYS A 220 -4.46 18.82 9.51
N HIS A 221 -3.87 17.63 9.48
CA HIS A 221 -3.01 17.18 8.40
C HIS A 221 -3.77 16.27 7.45
N ILE A 222 -3.39 16.28 6.16
CA ILE A 222 -3.90 15.29 5.21
C ILE A 222 -3.38 13.91 5.65
N LEU A 223 -4.24 12.88 5.63
CA LEU A 223 -3.85 11.50 5.91
C LEU A 223 -4.24 10.61 4.74
N ILE A 224 -3.31 9.80 4.24
CA ILE A 224 -3.56 8.78 3.22
C ILE A 224 -3.27 7.41 3.84
N ALA A 225 -4.24 6.50 3.74
CA ALA A 225 -4.13 5.13 4.24
C ALA A 225 -4.62 4.08 3.23
N GLY A 226 -4.36 2.80 3.52
CA GLY A 226 -4.90 1.63 2.83
C GLY A 226 -5.71 0.77 3.78
N HIS A 227 -5.34 -0.50 3.95
CA HIS A 227 -5.76 -1.47 4.97
C HIS A 227 -7.22 -1.94 4.90
N ASN A 228 -8.15 -1.02 4.70
CA ASN A 228 -9.58 -1.32 4.66
C ASN A 228 -10.07 -1.76 3.28
N HIS A 229 -9.23 -1.66 2.25
CA HIS A 229 -9.54 -1.97 0.84
C HIS A 229 -10.74 -1.17 0.31
N ARG A 230 -11.02 0.00 0.88
CA ARG A 230 -12.17 0.82 0.50
C ARG A 230 -11.67 2.17 0.05
N PRO A 231 -11.44 2.35 -1.27
CA PRO A 231 -10.94 3.62 -1.77
C PRO A 231 -11.90 4.74 -1.37
N TYR A 232 -11.35 5.84 -0.86
CA TYR A 232 -12.10 6.96 -0.34
C TYR A 232 -11.39 8.26 -0.68
N PHE A 233 -12.16 9.22 -1.20
CA PHE A 233 -11.67 10.52 -1.63
C PHE A 233 -12.63 11.61 -1.12
N PRO A 234 -12.25 12.39 -0.09
CA PRO A 234 -13.12 13.37 0.52
C PRO A 234 -13.29 14.60 -0.37
N GLU A 235 -14.49 15.16 -0.35
CA GLU A 235 -14.77 16.48 -0.91
C GLU A 235 -13.97 17.57 -0.17
N VAL A 236 -13.65 18.66 -0.86
CA VAL A 236 -13.03 19.84 -0.21
C VAL A 236 -14.03 20.41 0.79
N GLY A 237 -13.56 20.73 2.01
CA GLY A 237 -14.39 21.14 3.15
C GLY A 237 -14.67 20.00 4.14
N TYR A 238 -14.44 18.74 3.75
CA TYR A 238 -14.50 17.59 4.65
C TYR A 238 -13.10 17.22 5.17
N PRO A 239 -13.01 16.48 6.30
CA PRO A 239 -11.74 16.02 6.83
C PRO A 239 -10.89 15.32 5.75
N PRO A 240 -9.64 15.77 5.49
CA PRO A 240 -8.81 15.25 4.40
C PRO A 240 -8.18 13.88 4.72
N TYR A 241 -9.02 12.90 5.00
CA TYR A 241 -8.66 11.49 5.06
C TYR A 241 -8.90 10.83 3.71
N PHE A 242 -7.87 10.26 3.10
CA PHE A 242 -7.92 9.55 1.84
C PHE A 242 -7.63 8.07 2.07
N ASN A 243 -8.24 7.21 1.25
CA ASN A 243 -7.91 5.80 1.17
C ASN A 243 -7.60 5.41 -0.27
N ASP A 244 -6.44 4.80 -0.51
CA ASP A 244 -5.98 4.41 -1.85
C ASP A 244 -6.63 3.11 -2.36
N GLY A 245 -7.31 2.37 -1.48
CA GLY A 245 -8.07 1.18 -1.79
C GLY A 245 -7.23 -0.09 -1.68
N SER A 246 -7.10 -0.85 -2.77
CA SER A 246 -6.23 -2.04 -2.80
C SER A 246 -5.89 -2.50 -4.21
N CYS A 247 -4.88 -3.34 -4.32
CA CYS A 247 -4.49 -3.98 -5.58
C CYS A 247 -5.05 -5.41 -5.74
N VAL A 248 -5.96 -5.83 -4.87
CA VAL A 248 -6.58 -7.17 -4.86
C VAL A 248 -8.08 -7.14 -5.16
N HIS A 249 -8.65 -5.99 -5.51
CA HIS A 249 -10.04 -5.90 -5.92
C HIS A 249 -10.30 -6.74 -7.18
N PRO A 250 -11.45 -7.42 -7.31
CA PRO A 250 -11.72 -8.25 -8.48
C PRO A 250 -11.63 -7.44 -9.80
N ARG A 251 -10.60 -7.76 -10.60
CA ARG A 251 -10.35 -7.22 -11.96
C ARG A 251 -9.88 -5.77 -12.01
N CYS A 252 -9.50 -5.17 -10.88
CA CYS A 252 -8.93 -3.83 -10.86
C CYS A 252 -8.00 -3.62 -9.67
N ILE A 253 -7.16 -2.60 -9.81
CA ILE A 253 -6.37 -2.04 -8.71
C ILE A 253 -6.69 -0.56 -8.59
N THR A 254 -6.53 -0.02 -7.39
CA THR A 254 -6.67 1.43 -7.15
C THR A 254 -5.40 2.01 -6.53
N GLY A 255 -5.31 3.32 -6.49
CA GLY A 255 -4.17 4.04 -5.93
C GLY A 255 -4.44 5.53 -5.85
N ILE A 256 -3.61 6.25 -5.10
CA ILE A 256 -3.60 7.72 -5.07
C ILE A 256 -2.45 8.23 -5.93
N GLU A 257 -2.78 9.05 -6.93
CA GLU A 257 -1.81 9.71 -7.80
C GLU A 257 -1.70 11.19 -7.41
N ILE A 258 -0.46 11.68 -7.25
CA ILE A 258 -0.14 13.09 -7.04
C ILE A 258 0.72 13.58 -8.21
N ILE A 259 0.28 14.62 -8.90
CA ILE A 259 0.98 15.25 -10.04
C ILE A 259 0.47 16.68 -10.23
N ASP A 260 1.34 17.60 -10.63
CA ASP A 260 1.01 19.01 -10.90
C ASP A 260 0.32 19.70 -9.70
N GLY A 261 0.77 19.38 -8.49
CA GLY A 261 0.18 19.87 -7.23
C GLY A 261 -1.24 19.37 -6.95
N CYS A 262 -1.72 18.38 -7.69
CA CYS A 262 -3.05 17.80 -7.58
C CYS A 262 -3.01 16.37 -7.08
N ILE A 263 -4.02 15.99 -6.30
CA ILE A 263 -4.29 14.62 -5.82
C ILE A 263 -5.51 14.05 -6.54
N MET A 264 -5.45 12.76 -6.91
CA MET A 264 -6.56 12.04 -7.51
C MET A 264 -6.56 10.56 -7.09
N LEU A 265 -7.75 9.98 -7.01
CA LEU A 265 -7.94 8.54 -6.86
C LEU A 265 -8.08 7.91 -8.24
N ILE A 266 -7.24 6.93 -8.53
CA ILE A 266 -7.21 6.25 -9.83
C ILE A 266 -7.63 4.78 -9.70
N LYS A 267 -8.00 4.20 -10.84
CA LYS A 267 -8.25 2.77 -11.02
C LYS A 267 -7.56 2.31 -12.28
N TRP A 268 -6.90 1.16 -12.22
CA TRP A 268 -6.45 0.43 -13.40
C TRP A 268 -7.23 -0.86 -13.54
N SER A 269 -7.66 -1.17 -14.77
CA SER A 269 -8.38 -2.40 -15.08
C SER A 269 -8.15 -2.82 -16.53
N VAL A 270 -8.47 -4.06 -16.85
CA VAL A 270 -8.54 -4.52 -18.24
C VAL A 270 -9.75 -3.88 -18.92
N LYS A 271 -9.55 -3.37 -20.13
CA LYS A 271 -10.55 -2.75 -20.99
C LYS A 271 -10.49 -3.39 -22.38
N ALA A 272 -11.57 -3.24 -23.16
CA ALA A 272 -11.62 -3.64 -24.56
C ALA A 272 -11.80 -2.41 -25.44
N ASN A 273 -11.13 -2.36 -26.59
CA ASN A 273 -11.41 -1.36 -27.62
C ASN A 273 -12.50 -1.84 -28.59
N GLU A 274 -12.87 -1.01 -29.57
CA GLU A 274 -13.91 -1.32 -30.56
C GLU A 274 -13.61 -2.57 -31.40
N GLN A 275 -12.33 -2.94 -31.53
CA GLN A 275 -11.88 -4.13 -32.24
C GLN A 275 -11.80 -5.39 -31.36
N GLY A 276 -12.19 -5.30 -30.08
CA GLY A 276 -12.15 -6.41 -29.12
C GLY A 276 -10.76 -6.72 -28.55
N LEU A 277 -9.75 -5.88 -28.79
CA LEU A 277 -8.41 -6.03 -28.20
C LEU A 277 -8.43 -5.60 -26.74
N LEU A 278 -7.89 -6.45 -25.88
CA LEU A 278 -7.78 -6.18 -24.45
C LEU A 278 -6.52 -5.35 -24.14
N TYR A 279 -6.67 -4.34 -23.29
CA TYR A 279 -5.56 -3.53 -22.81
C TYR A 279 -5.76 -3.13 -21.34
N VAL A 280 -4.67 -2.85 -20.62
CA VAL A 280 -4.74 -2.32 -19.25
C VAL A 280 -4.83 -0.79 -19.32
N GLY A 281 -5.90 -0.21 -18.79
CA GLY A 281 -6.16 1.22 -18.89
C GLY A 281 -6.41 1.89 -17.54
N LYS A 282 -5.97 3.15 -17.41
CA LYS A 282 -6.22 4.03 -16.24
C LYS A 282 -7.58 4.71 -16.34
N GLU A 283 -8.23 4.92 -15.19
CA GLU A 283 -9.41 5.76 -14.99
C GLU A 283 -9.21 6.62 -13.76
N ILE A 284 -9.70 7.86 -13.79
CA ILE A 284 -9.78 8.72 -12.59
C ILE A 284 -11.15 8.46 -11.96
N LEU A 285 -11.15 7.96 -10.73
CA LEU A 285 -12.37 7.74 -9.95
C LEU A 285 -12.84 9.01 -9.24
N ALA A 286 -11.89 9.82 -8.75
CA ALA A 286 -12.17 11.09 -8.09
C ALA A 286 -10.97 12.05 -8.20
N GLY A 287 -11.26 13.34 -8.26
CA GLY A 287 -10.28 14.39 -8.59
C GLY A 287 -10.13 14.61 -10.10
N PRO A 288 -9.06 15.27 -10.56
CA PRO A 288 -7.96 15.86 -9.78
C PRO A 288 -8.42 17.05 -8.92
N ARG A 289 -7.80 17.22 -7.75
CA ARG A 289 -7.99 18.42 -6.90
C ARG A 289 -6.67 18.94 -6.41
N ARG A 290 -6.52 20.27 -6.35
CA ARG A 290 -5.32 20.90 -5.80
C ARG A 290 -5.14 20.53 -4.33
N LEU A 291 -3.95 20.06 -3.96
CA LEU A 291 -3.57 19.76 -2.58
C LEU A 291 -3.77 20.96 -1.65
N ASP A 292 -3.46 22.16 -2.16
CA ASP A 292 -3.65 23.45 -1.48
C ASP A 292 -5.04 23.56 -0.83
N LEU A 293 -6.11 23.13 -1.51
CA LEU A 293 -7.49 23.25 -1.04
C LEU A 293 -7.77 22.44 0.24
N TYR A 294 -6.97 21.43 0.53
CA TYR A 294 -7.11 20.60 1.73
C TYR A 294 -6.31 21.12 2.93
N PHE A 295 -5.28 21.94 2.70
CA PHE A 295 -4.48 22.54 3.79
C PHE A 295 -5.13 23.80 4.39
N TYR A 296 -6.05 24.46 3.67
CA TYR A 296 -6.69 25.69 4.12
C TYR A 296 -7.86 25.50 5.10
N GLN A 297 -8.23 24.27 5.44
CA GLN A 297 -9.27 23.98 6.42
C GLN A 297 -8.72 24.19 7.85
N LYS A 298 -8.64 25.45 8.28
CA LYS A 298 -8.36 25.82 9.68
C LYS A 298 -9.64 25.94 10.49
#